data_AF-A0A372NTV8-F1
#
_entry.id   AF-A0A372NTV8-F1
#
_cell.length_a   1.000
_cell.length_b   1.000
_cell.length_c   1.000
_cell.angle_alpha   90.00
_cell.angle_beta   90.00
_cell.angle_gamma   90.00
#
_symmetry.space_group_name_H-M   'P 1'
#
loop_
_entity.id
_entity.type
_entity.pdbx_description
1 polymer ?
#
loop_
_entity_poly.entity_id
_entity_poly.type
_entity_poly.pdbx_seq_one_letter_code
_entity_poly.pdbx_strand_id
1 'polypeptide(L)'
;MSNNAAIDLRLKSFFDLSEEERQERLRPTYEAMKKEKFAKGGYITYYDPSVCPTTSHAVHEYVDRKDLMWMDDKYQEHFIKTL
;
A
#
# COMPACT_ATOMS: atom_id res chain seq x y z
N MET A 1 31.34 -20.46 -3.90
CA MET A 1 30.15 -20.05 -4.67
C MET A 1 28.94 -20.30 -3.79
N SER A 2 28.34 -19.25 -3.24
CA SER A 2 27.19 -19.39 -2.34
C SER A 2 25.94 -19.74 -3.14
N ASN A 3 25.38 -20.93 -2.88
CA ASN A 3 24.06 -21.31 -3.33
C ASN A 3 23.02 -20.44 -2.60
N ASN A 4 22.65 -19.29 -3.18
CA ASN A 4 21.42 -18.60 -2.80
C ASN A 4 20.25 -19.41 -3.36
N ALA A 5 19.89 -20.49 -2.66
CA ALA A 5 18.55 -21.03 -2.78
C ALA A 5 17.62 -19.94 -2.23
N ALA A 6 17.11 -19.07 -3.12
CA ALA A 6 16.08 -18.12 -2.76
C ALA A 6 14.95 -18.93 -2.11
N ILE A 7 14.78 -18.75 -0.81
CA ILE A 7 13.74 -19.47 -0.08
C ILE A 7 12.43 -19.05 -0.71
N ASP A 8 11.68 -19.99 -1.28
CA ASP A 8 10.36 -19.68 -1.81
C ASP A 8 9.46 -19.30 -0.63
N LEU A 9 9.24 -17.99 -0.45
CA LEU A 9 8.44 -17.41 0.63
C LEU A 9 7.00 -17.91 0.63
N ARG A 10 6.53 -18.52 -0.47
CA ARG A 10 5.20 -19.15 -0.56
C ARG A 10 5.09 -20.43 0.27
N LEU A 11 6.21 -21.10 0.53
CA LEU A 11 6.28 -22.37 1.27
C LEU A 11 6.34 -22.18 2.80
N LYS A 12 6.69 -20.97 3.27
CA LYS A 12 6.64 -20.61 4.69
C LYS A 12 5.21 -20.25 5.11
N SER A 13 4.86 -20.51 6.36
CA SER A 13 3.63 -19.97 6.97
C SER A 13 3.68 -18.44 6.97
N PHE A 14 2.55 -17.79 6.68
CA PHE A 14 2.48 -16.33 6.64
C PHE A 14 2.84 -15.67 7.99
N PHE A 15 2.52 -16.33 9.10
CA PHE A 15 2.81 -15.83 10.44
C PHE A 15 4.28 -15.96 10.86
N ASP A 16 5.04 -16.79 10.14
CA ASP A 16 6.46 -17.03 10.40
C ASP A 16 7.38 -16.14 9.54
N LEU A 17 6.80 -15.30 8.69
CA LEU A 17 7.52 -14.35 7.83
C LEU A 17 7.84 -13.07 8.59
N SER A 18 9.03 -12.51 8.37
CA SER A 18 9.32 -11.13 8.77
C SER A 18 8.43 -10.15 8.02
N GLU A 19 8.36 -8.89 8.48
CA GLU A 19 7.58 -7.87 7.78
C GLU A 19 8.02 -7.69 6.32
N GLU A 20 9.33 -7.65 6.08
CA GLU A 20 9.92 -7.53 4.75
C GLU A 20 9.60 -8.74 3.87
N GLU A 21 9.66 -9.95 4.43
CA GLU A 21 9.29 -11.17 3.69
C GLU A 21 7.78 -11.20 3.36
N ARG A 22 6.92 -10.71 4.26
CA ARG A 22 5.48 -10.57 3.98
C ARG A 22 5.24 -9.59 2.85
N GLN A 23 5.90 -8.43 2.89
CA GLN A 23 5.80 -7.42 1.83
C GLN A 23 6.25 -7.98 0.49
N GLU A 24 7.40 -8.65 0.44
CA GLU A 24 7.93 -9.27 -0.78
C GLU A 24 6.99 -10.34 -1.34
N ARG A 25 6.40 -11.16 -0.47
CA ARG A 25 5.42 -12.18 -0.86
C ARG A 25 4.11 -11.57 -1.39
N LEU A 26 3.65 -10.47 -0.79
CA LEU A 26 2.40 -9.81 -1.16
C LEU A 26 2.53 -8.85 -2.34
N ARG A 27 3.75 -8.38 -2.66
CA ARG A 27 4.01 -7.41 -3.72
C ARG A 27 3.35 -7.77 -5.06
N PRO A 28 3.42 -9.02 -5.58
CA PRO A 28 2.77 -9.35 -6.85
C PRO A 28 1.25 -9.15 -6.82
N THR A 29 0.60 -9.50 -5.70
CA THR A 29 -0.85 -9.32 -5.51
C THR A 29 -1.20 -7.83 -5.42
N TYR A 30 -0.40 -7.08 -4.66
CA TYR A 30 -0.57 -5.63 -4.54
C TYR A 30 -0.47 -4.93 -5.90
N GLU A 31 0.58 -5.22 -6.69
CA GLU A 31 0.76 -4.65 -8.03
C GLU A 31 -0.38 -5.01 -8.99
N ALA A 32 -0.88 -6.24 -8.94
CA ALA A 32 -2.02 -6.67 -9.75
C ALA A 32 -3.31 -5.90 -9.38
N MET A 33 -3.61 -5.78 -8.08
CA MET A 33 -4.75 -4.99 -7.58
C MET A 33 -4.63 -3.52 -7.95
N LYS A 34 -3.43 -2.95 -7.81
CA LYS A 34 -3.14 -1.56 -8.17
C LYS A 34 -3.41 -1.29 -9.64
N LYS A 35 -2.87 -2.13 -10.51
CA LYS A 35 -3.10 -2.06 -11.95
C LYS A 35 -4.59 -2.15 -12.29
N GLU A 36 -5.33 -3.06 -11.68
CA GLU A 36 -6.77 -3.21 -11.93
C GLU A 36 -7.57 -1.99 -11.46
N LYS A 37 -7.27 -1.47 -10.26
CA LYS A 37 -7.96 -0.29 -9.72
C LYS A 37 -7.73 0.94 -10.58
N PHE A 38 -6.50 1.16 -11.03
CA PHE A 38 -6.18 2.30 -11.89
C PHE A 38 -6.79 2.17 -13.28
N ALA A 39 -6.83 0.97 -13.85
CA ALA A 39 -7.50 0.72 -15.13
C ALA A 39 -9.01 1.05 -15.09
N LYS A 40 -9.63 1.00 -13.91
CA LYS A 40 -11.04 1.37 -13.67
C LYS A 40 -11.23 2.84 -13.26
N GLY A 41 -10.16 3.65 -13.30
CA GLY A 41 -10.19 5.06 -12.88
C GLY A 41 -10.29 5.27 -11.36
N GLY A 42 -10.04 4.22 -10.57
CA GLY A 42 -10.02 4.31 -9.12
C GLY A 42 -8.66 4.72 -8.54
N TYR A 43 -8.61 4.80 -7.22
CA TYR A 43 -7.40 5.06 -6.43
C TYR A 43 -7.18 3.97 -5.38
N ILE A 44 -6.00 3.96 -4.78
CA ILE A 44 -5.69 3.18 -3.58
C ILE A 44 -5.56 4.13 -2.40
N THR A 45 -6.18 3.77 -1.27
CA THR A 45 -6.03 4.49 -0.01
C THR A 45 -5.04 3.76 0.88
N TYR A 46 -4.03 4.47 1.39
CA TYR A 46 -3.08 3.92 2.37
C TYR A 46 -2.59 5.00 3.35
N TYR A 47 -2.08 4.57 4.50
CA TYR A 47 -1.41 5.45 5.46
C TYR A 47 0.10 5.48 5.19
N ASP A 48 0.69 6.68 5.12
CA ASP A 48 2.13 6.87 4.97
C ASP A 48 2.63 7.87 6.03
N PRO A 49 3.42 7.42 7.02
CA PRO A 49 3.86 8.28 8.13
C PRO A 49 4.80 9.41 7.69
N SER A 50 5.35 9.37 6.48
CA SER A 50 6.19 10.46 5.95
C SER A 50 5.38 11.68 5.48
N VAL A 51 4.10 11.49 5.18
CA VAL A 51 3.21 12.53 4.65
C VAL A 51 1.94 12.74 5.46
N CYS A 52 1.45 11.73 6.17
CA CYS A 52 0.26 11.79 7.02
C CYS A 52 0.60 12.42 8.39
N PRO A 53 0.07 13.61 8.72
CA PRO A 53 0.36 14.26 10.00
C PRO A 53 -0.23 13.52 11.21
N THR A 54 -1.33 12.79 11.01
CA THR A 54 -2.03 12.01 12.03
C THR A 54 -2.62 10.74 11.42
N THR A 55 -3.08 9.82 12.27
CA THR A 55 -3.77 8.58 11.86
C THR A 55 -5.13 8.82 11.22
N SER A 56 -5.67 10.04 11.29
CA SER A 56 -6.90 10.44 10.58
C SER A 56 -6.64 10.87 9.15
N HIS A 57 -5.39 10.81 8.67
CA HIS A 57 -5.04 11.12 7.29
C HIS A 57 -4.74 9.85 6.51
N ALA A 58 -4.95 9.93 5.20
CA ALA A 58 -4.58 8.89 4.27
C ALA A 58 -4.13 9.49 2.94
N VAL A 59 -3.33 8.74 2.20
CA VAL A 59 -2.96 9.05 0.82
C VAL A 59 -3.94 8.35 -0.09
N HIS A 60 -4.56 9.10 -1.00
CA HIS A 60 -5.22 8.55 -2.18
C HIS A 60 -4.21 8.57 -3.34
N GLU A 61 -3.72 7.41 -3.75
CA GLU A 61 -2.86 7.26 -4.92
C GLU A 61 -3.70 6.94 -6.15
N TYR A 62 -3.67 7.87 -7.12
CA TYR A 62 -4.21 7.71 -8.45
C TYR A 62 -3.11 7.26 -9.42
N VAL A 63 -3.48 7.02 -10.68
CA VAL A 63 -2.52 6.64 -11.73
C VAL A 63 -1.50 7.75 -12.03
N ASP A 64 -1.87 9.01 -11.85
CA ASP A 64 -1.13 10.20 -12.29
C ASP A 64 -0.73 11.13 -11.14
N ARG A 65 -1.33 10.98 -9.95
CA ARG A 65 -1.08 11.85 -8.79
C ARG A 65 -1.32 11.14 -7.47
N LYS A 66 -0.92 11.80 -6.38
CA LYS A 66 -1.23 11.40 -5.01
C LYS A 66 -1.86 12.58 -4.28
N ASP A 67 -2.95 12.32 -3.58
CA ASP A 67 -3.65 13.34 -2.80
C ASP A 67 -3.62 12.97 -1.32
N LEU A 68 -3.32 13.93 -0.46
CA LEU A 68 -3.47 13.80 0.99
C LEU A 68 -4.90 14.12 1.36
N MET A 69 -5.52 13.18 2.07
CA MET A 69 -6.90 13.25 2.53
C MET A 69 -6.93 13.24 4.05
N TRP A 70 -7.96 13.86 4.63
CA TRP A 70 -8.29 13.81 6.05
C TRP A 70 -9.68 13.19 6.23
N MET A 71 -9.84 12.33 7.22
CA MET A 71 -11.13 11.75 7.60
C MET A 71 -11.63 12.40 8.89
N ASP A 72 -12.82 12.98 8.84
CA ASP A 72 -13.44 13.62 9.99
C ASP A 72 -14.14 12.60 10.92
N ASP A 73 -14.69 13.10 12.03
CA ASP A 73 -15.38 12.28 13.04
C ASP A 73 -16.70 11.65 12.53
N LYS A 74 -17.15 12.01 11.32
CA LYS A 74 -18.32 11.43 10.64
C LYS A 74 -17.91 10.45 9.55
N TYR A 75 -16.63 10.08 9.47
CA TYR A 75 -16.05 9.23 8.43
C TYR A 75 -16.17 9.81 7.02
N GLN A 76 -16.20 11.14 6.89
CA GLN A 76 -16.16 11.81 5.59
C GLN A 76 -14.72 12.16 5.22
N GLU A 77 -14.37 11.90 3.96
CA GLU A 77 -13.06 12.24 3.40
C GLU A 77 -13.02 13.68 2.89
N HIS A 78 -11.99 14.42 3.28
CA HIS A 78 -11.73 15.80 2.92
C HIS A 78 -10.38 15.91 2.21
N PHE A 79 -10.37 16.49 1.02
CA PHE A 79 -9.13 16.78 0.29
C PHE A 79 -8.32 17.87 1.00
N ILE A 80 -7.02 17.62 1.23
CA ILE A 80 -6.10 18.59 1.81
C ILE A 80 -5.20 19.20 0.73
N LYS A 81 -4.45 18.37 -0.01
CA LYS A 81 -3.54 18.81 -1.08
C LYS A 81 -3.06 17.64 -1.93
N THR A 82 -2.56 17.93 -3.14
CA THR A 82 -1.75 17.00 -3.93
C THR A 82 -0.32 16.95 -3.38
N LEU A 83 0.28 15.76 -3.33
CA LEU A 83 1.62 15.46 -2.81
C LEU A 83 2.70 15.51 -3.89
#